data_AF-A0AAE1B476-F1
#
_entry.id   AF-A0AAE1B476-F1
#
_cell.length_a   1.000
_cell.length_b   1.000
_cell.length_c   1.000
_cell.angle_alpha   90.00
_cell.angle_beta   90.00
_cell.angle_gamma   90.00
#
_symmetry.space_group_name_H-M   'P 1'
#
loop_
_entity.id
_entity.type
_entity.pdbx_description
1 polymer ?
#
loop_
_entity_poly.entity_id
_entity_poly.type
_entity_poly.pdbx_seq_one_letter_code
_entity_poly.pdbx_strand_id
1 'polypeptide(L)' 'MNGGQCVDMGTEENPKQFTCACSEGYTGLTCQKRIDPCGDEPCQNGGICEPRGEHFHCACSERFK' A
#
# COMPACT_ATOMS: atom_id res chain seq x y z
N MET A 1 -4.73 13.43 -10.96
CA MET A 1 -4.04 12.29 -10.30
C MET A 1 -3.80 12.69 -8.85
N ASN A 2 -3.91 11.75 -7.90
CA ASN A 2 -3.97 12.00 -6.45
C ASN A 2 -2.66 12.59 -5.87
N GLY A 3 -2.28 13.81 -6.24
CA GLY A 3 -1.19 14.58 -5.62
C GLY A 3 0.24 14.04 -5.80
N GLY A 4 0.44 12.87 -6.42
CA GLY A 4 1.78 12.29 -6.59
C GLY A 4 2.63 13.03 -7.63
N GLN A 5 3.90 13.26 -7.32
CA GLN A 5 4.88 13.78 -8.27
C GLN A 5 5.52 12.61 -9.04
N CYS A 6 5.19 12.49 -10.32
CA CYS A 6 5.80 11.49 -11.20
C CYS A 6 7.06 12.05 -11.84
N VAL A 7 8.17 11.34 -11.69
CA VAL A 7 9.43 11.63 -12.34
C VAL A 7 9.68 10.60 -13.43
N ASP A 8 9.99 11.10 -14.62
CA ASP A 8 10.44 10.27 -15.73
C ASP A 8 11.85 9.75 -15.40
N MET A 9 11.99 8.44 -15.31
CA MET A 9 13.26 7.74 -15.10
C MET A 9 13.67 6.96 -16.35
N GLY A 10 13.17 7.38 -17.52
CA GLY A 10 13.44 6.75 -18.80
C GLY A 10 14.92 6.81 -19.15
N THR A 11 15.45 5.69 -19.62
CA THR A 11 16.78 5.60 -20.23
C THR A 11 16.62 5.36 -21.75
N GLU A 12 17.69 5.48 -22.51
CA GLU A 12 17.67 5.25 -23.97
C GLU A 12 17.24 3.81 -24.32
N GLU A 13 17.54 2.85 -23.44
CA GLU A 13 17.13 1.45 -23.51
C GLU A 13 15.71 1.19 -22.96
N ASN A 14 15.19 2.04 -22.06
CA ASN A 14 13.83 1.95 -21.53
C ASN A 14 13.16 3.33 -21.38
N PRO A 15 12.66 3.93 -22.49
CA PRO A 15 12.16 5.29 -22.50
C PRO A 15 10.78 5.47 -21.85
N LYS A 16 10.16 4.40 -21.34
CA LYS A 16 8.83 4.45 -20.70
C LYS A 16 8.88 4.20 -19.19
N GLN A 17 10.07 4.26 -18.61
CA GLN A 17 10.24 4.07 -17.18
C GLN A 17 9.93 5.37 -16.44
N PHE A 18 8.98 5.33 -15.52
CA PHE A 18 8.69 6.46 -14.65
C PHE A 18 8.38 5.94 -13.25
N THR A 19 8.59 6.78 -12.25
CA THR A 19 8.22 6.49 -10.87
C THR A 19 7.39 7.64 -10.32
N CYS A 20 6.34 7.34 -9.57
CA CYS A 20 5.52 8.35 -8.92
C CYS A 20 5.74 8.30 -7.41
N ALA A 21 6.10 9.44 -6.83
CA ALA A 21 6.08 9.62 -5.39
C ALA A 21 4.63 9.80 -4.95
N CYS A 22 4.06 8.81 -4.26
CA CYS A 22 2.68 8.83 -3.82
C CYS A 22 2.51 9.58 -2.49
N SER A 23 1.35 10.19 -2.30
CA SER A 23 0.94 10.68 -0.98
C SER A 23 0.72 9.52 -0.02
N GLU A 24 0.85 9.78 1.28
CA GLU A 24 0.64 8.79 2.35
C GLU A 24 -0.71 8.06 2.17
N GLY A 25 -0.67 6.73 2.26
CA GLY A 25 -1.85 5.87 2.07
C GLY A 25 -2.17 5.50 0.62
N TYR A 26 -1.28 5.79 -0.34
CA TYR A 26 -1.44 5.43 -1.75
C TYR A 26 -0.23 4.70 -2.33
N THR A 27 -0.49 3.82 -3.29
CA THR A 27 0.52 2.97 -3.94
C THR A 27 0.14 2.67 -5.40
N GLY A 28 1.00 1.93 -6.10
CA GLY A 28 0.88 1.60 -7.51
C GLY A 28 1.63 2.56 -8.42
N LEU A 29 1.80 2.15 -9.69
CA LEU A 29 2.60 2.85 -10.69
C LEU A 29 2.23 4.33 -10.84
N THR A 30 0.96 4.68 -10.64
CA THR A 30 0.43 6.05 -10.75
C THR A 30 -0.30 6.49 -9.49
N CYS A 31 0.00 5.88 -8.33
CA CYS A 31 -0.66 6.17 -7.05
C CYS A 31 -2.19 5.98 -7.12
N GLN A 32 -2.64 5.04 -7.95
CA GLN A 32 -4.04 4.77 -8.22
C GLN A 32 -4.67 3.82 -7.20
N LYS A 33 -3.85 3.09 -6.45
CA LYS A 33 -4.30 2.16 -5.40
C LYS A 33 -4.20 2.86 -4.05
N ARG A 34 -5.21 2.71 -3.19
CA ARG A 34 -5.02 2.98 -1.77
C ARG A 34 -4.25 1.83 -1.14
N ILE A 35 -3.39 2.15 -0.18
CA ILE A 35 -2.76 1.13 0.65
C ILE A 35 -3.86 0.48 1.48
N ASP A 36 -3.99 -0.83 1.34
CA ASP A 36 -4.85 -1.65 2.16
C ASP A 36 -3.96 -2.59 2.98
N PRO A 37 -3.59 -2.21 4.21
CA PRO A 37 -2.70 -3.01 5.04
C PRO A 37 -3.37 -4.29 5.57
N CYS A 38 -4.68 -4.48 5.34
CA CYS A 38 -5.43 -5.68 5.69
C CYS A 38 -5.80 -6.55 4.46
N GLY A 39 -5.45 -6.14 3.24
CA GLY A 39 -5.94 -6.75 2.01
C GLY A 39 -5.52 -8.20 1.79
N ASP A 40 -4.29 -8.56 2.16
CA ASP A 40 -3.74 -9.92 2.05
C ASP A 40 -3.96 -10.76 3.33
N GLU A 41 -4.88 -10.35 4.19
CA GLU A 41 -5.20 -11.03 5.46
C GLU A 41 -3.94 -11.36 6.30
N PRO A 42 -3.13 -10.36 6.69
CA PRO A 42 -1.84 -10.60 7.34
C PRO A 42 -1.96 -11.18 8.77
N CYS A 43 -3.17 -11.17 9.35
CA CYS A 43 -3.41 -11.65 10.70
C CYS A 43 -3.62 -13.17 10.72
N GLN A 44 -2.68 -13.87 11.35
CA GLN A 44 -2.72 -15.32 11.50
C GLN A 44 -3.74 -15.76 12.57
N ASN A 45 -4.04 -17.06 12.58
CA ASN A 45 -4.89 -17.72 13.59
C ASN A 45 -6.30 -17.12 13.73
N GLY A 46 -6.83 -16.54 12.64
CA GLY A 46 -8.14 -15.88 12.68
C GLY A 46 -8.17 -14.59 13.50
N GLY A 47 -7.02 -13.91 13.63
CA GLY A 47 -6.94 -12.57 14.21
C GLY A 47 -7.71 -11.55 13.37
N ILE A 48 -8.24 -10.52 14.03
CA ILE A 48 -8.96 -9.42 13.40
C ILE A 48 -7.93 -8.37 12.96
N CYS A 49 -7.88 -8.09 11.66
CA CYS A 49 -7.03 -7.04 11.13
C CYS A 49 -7.69 -5.66 11.32
N GLU A 50 -6.97 -4.76 12.00
CA GLU A 50 -7.35 -3.36 12.16
C GLU A 50 -6.39 -2.47 11.35
N PRO A 51 -6.86 -1.74 10.33
CA PRO A 51 -6.02 -0.81 9.60
C PRO A 51 -5.63 0.40 10.47
N ARG A 52 -4.35 0.78 10.44
CA ARG A 52 -3.72 1.89 11.16
C ARG A 52 -2.94 2.76 10.18
N GLY A 53 -3.66 3.42 9.27
CA GLY A 53 -3.06 4.21 8.18
C GLY A 53 -2.40 3.29 7.14
N GLU A 54 -1.08 3.42 6.97
CA GLU A 54 -0.29 2.53 6.10
C GLU A 54 0.11 1.20 6.76
N HIS A 55 -0.16 1.05 8.06
CA HIS A 55 0.14 -0.15 8.84
C HIS A 55 -1.14 -0.89 9.25
N PHE A 56 -1.00 -2.08 9.83
CA PHE A 56 -2.11 -2.82 10.45
C PHE A 56 -1.77 -3.23 11.89
N HIS A 57 -2.81 -3.47 12.69
CA HIS A 57 -2.73 -4.13 13.98
C HIS A 57 -3.57 -5.40 13.94
N CYS A 58 -3.03 -6.51 14.43
CA CYS A 58 -3.80 -7.73 14.61
C CYS A 58 -4.32 -7.80 16.04
N ALA A 59 -5.63 -7.65 16.19
CA ALA A 59 -6.30 -7.95 17.45
C ALA A 59 -6.58 -9.45 17.52
N CYS A 60 -6.23 -10.08 18.63
CA CYS A 60 -6.63 -11.47 18.87
C CYS A 60 -8.16 -11.56 18.92
N SER A 61 -8.74 -12.54 18.22
CA SER A 61 -10.17 -12.81 18.33
C SER A 61 -10.52 -13.13 19.78
N GLU A 62 -11.72 -12.77 20.25
CA GLU A 62 -12.23 -13.09 21.60
C GLU A 62 -12.19 -14.61 21.93
N ARG A 63 -11.90 -15.47 20.95
CA ARG A 63 -11.63 -16.91 21.10
C ARG A 63 -10.22 -17.28 21.58
N PHE A 64 -9.27 -16.33 21.60
CA PHE A 64 -7.86 -16.56 21.95
C PHE A 64 -7.40 -15.68 23.13
N LYS A 65 -8.33 -15.31 24.03
CA LYS A 65 -8.02 -14.68 25.32
C LYS A 65 -7.74 -15.71 26.41
#